data_AF-A0A5E9APR6-F1
#
_entry.id   AF-A0A5E9APR6-F1
#
_cell.length_a   1.000
_cell.length_b   1.000
_cell.length_c   1.000
_cell.angle_alpha   90.00
_cell.angle_beta   90.00
_cell.angle_gamma   90.00
#
_symmetry.space_group_name_H-M   'P 1'
#
loop_
_entity.id
_entity.type
_entity.pdbx_description
1 polymer ?
#
loop_
_entity_poly.entity_id
_entity_poly.type
_entity_poly.pdbx_seq_one_letter_code
_entity_poly.pdbx_strand_id
1 'polypeptide(L)'
;MEKVMWFALVNNVRCEAAPSLIGCCPVCSQPMIAKCGMQRVSHWAHRGKRNCDPWWEPETLWHRTWKNNSPPAGVILRDERGEKHIADVKKSGQSVARG
;
A
#
# COMPACT_ATOMS: atom_id res chain seq x y z
N MET A 1 -11.64 0.59 12.25
CA MET A 1 -11.43 0.02 10.91
C MET A 1 -9.97 -0.39 10.80
N GLU A 2 -9.70 -1.62 10.38
CA GLU A 2 -8.33 -2.09 10.16
C GLU A 2 -7.72 -1.34 8.97
N LYS A 3 -6.52 -0.77 9.14
CA LYS A 3 -5.84 -0.03 8.08
C LYS A 3 -5.08 -1.02 7.21
N VAL A 4 -5.51 -1.11 5.96
CA VAL A 4 -5.03 -2.10 5.00
C VAL A 4 -4.06 -1.45 4.02
N MET A 5 -3.15 -2.25 3.47
CA MET A 5 -2.22 -1.82 2.43
C MET A 5 -2.21 -2.80 1.27
N TRP A 6 -1.89 -2.30 0.08
CA TRP A 6 -1.89 -3.12 -1.12
C TRP A 6 -0.59 -3.92 -1.29
N PHE A 7 0.57 -3.32 -0.99
CA PHE A 7 1.88 -3.98 -1.11
C PHE A 7 2.63 -4.03 0.22
N ALA A 8 3.39 -5.12 0.41
CA ALA A 8 4.45 -5.20 1.40
C ALA A 8 5.74 -5.68 0.73
N LEU A 9 6.86 -5.55 1.44
CA LEU A 9 8.15 -6.10 1.03
C LEU A 9 8.29 -7.52 1.56
N VAL A 10 8.33 -8.50 0.67
CA VAL A 10 8.69 -9.89 0.97
C VAL A 10 10.04 -10.15 0.33
N ASN A 11 11.06 -10.49 1.12
CA ASN A 11 12.44 -10.60 0.65
C ASN A 11 12.92 -9.34 -0.12
N ASN A 12 12.54 -8.16 0.37
CA ASN A 12 12.84 -6.87 -0.24
C ASN A 12 12.20 -6.61 -1.62
N VAL A 13 11.27 -7.47 -2.06
CA VAL A 13 10.48 -7.32 -3.29
C VAL A 13 9.06 -6.91 -2.95
N ARG A 14 8.48 -5.98 -3.72
CA ARG A 14 7.08 -5.60 -3.57
C ARG A 14 6.18 -6.76 -3.97
N CYS A 15 5.30 -7.18 -3.07
CA CYS A 15 4.37 -8.28 -3.30
C CYS A 15 2.96 -7.90 -2.86
N GLU A 16 1.97 -8.34 -3.63
CA GLU A 16 0.57 -8.37 -3.20
C GLU A 16 0.38 -9.40 -2.08
N ALA A 17 -0.70 -9.24 -1.31
CA ALA A 17 -1.01 -10.16 -0.23
C ALA A 17 -1.44 -11.52 -0.79
N ALA A 18 -0.71 -12.56 -0.42
CA ALA A 18 -1.05 -13.96 -0.70
C ALA A 18 -1.04 -14.77 0.61
N PRO A 19 -1.77 -15.91 0.66
CA PRO A 19 -1.88 -16.72 1.87
C PRO A 19 -0.53 -17.05 2.50
N SER A 20 -0.48 -17.00 3.83
CA SER A 20 0.71 -17.33 4.64
C SER A 20 1.93 -16.43 4.45
N LEU A 21 1.81 -15.32 3.70
CA LEU A 21 2.92 -14.38 3.57
C LEU A 21 3.06 -13.45 4.79
N ILE A 22 4.32 -13.22 5.16
CA ILE A 22 4.76 -12.19 6.11
C ILE A 22 5.71 -11.28 5.34
N GLY A 23 5.54 -9.98 5.53
CA GLY A 23 6.36 -8.97 4.86
C GLY A 23 6.61 -7.78 5.77
N CYS A 24 7.31 -6.79 5.24
CA CYS A 24 7.57 -5.53 5.92
C CYS A 24 6.83 -4.39 5.21
N CYS A 25 6.32 -3.45 6.00
CA CYS A 25 5.73 -2.23 5.47
C CYS A 25 6.79 -1.45 4.68
N PRO A 26 6.54 -1.06 3.41
CA PRO A 26 7.53 -0.35 2.62
C PRO A 26 7.75 1.09 3.12
N VAL A 27 6.86 1.60 3.98
CA VAL A 27 6.93 2.96 4.54
C VAL A 27 7.75 3.01 5.83
N CYS A 28 7.49 2.09 6.77
CA CYS A 28 8.05 2.11 8.12
C CYS A 28 8.88 0.87 8.50
N SER A 29 9.00 -0.09 7.58
CA SER A 29 9.76 -1.34 7.75
C SER A 29 9.25 -2.26 8.88
N GLN A 30 8.06 -1.99 9.44
CA GLN A 30 7.48 -2.82 10.50
C GLN A 30 6.80 -4.07 9.91
N PRO A 31 6.73 -5.18 10.67
CA PRO A 31 6.11 -6.41 10.21
C PRO A 31 4.63 -6.26 9.86
N MET A 32 4.25 -6.90 8.75
CA MET A 32 2.89 -7.00 8.24
C MET A 32 2.52 -8.47 8.00
N ILE A 33 1.23 -8.75 8.05
CA ILE A 33 0.65 -10.05 7.73
C ILE A 33 -0.28 -9.92 6.54
N ALA A 34 -0.23 -10.89 5.63
CA ALA A 34 -1.20 -10.99 4.56
C ALA A 34 -2.53 -11.49 5.14
N LYS A 35 -3.59 -10.73 4.90
CA LYS A 35 -4.96 -11.13 5.19
C LYS A 35 -5.64 -11.50 3.88
N CYS A 36 -5.90 -12.78 3.72
CA CYS A 36 -6.52 -13.36 2.54
C CYS A 36 -7.78 -14.12 2.97
N GLY A 37 -8.85 -14.04 2.18
CA GLY A 37 -10.07 -14.76 2.46
C GLY A 37 -11.12 -14.54 1.37
N MET A 38 -12.20 -15.32 1.40
CA MET A 38 -13.25 -15.24 0.38
C MET A 38 -14.14 -14.01 0.51
N GLN A 39 -14.25 -13.45 1.73
CA GLN A 39 -15.17 -12.33 2.01
C GLN A 39 -14.52 -10.95 1.85
N ARG A 40 -13.19 -10.86 1.82
CA ARG A 40 -12.46 -9.59 1.76
C ARG A 40 -11.33 -9.70 0.76
N VAL A 41 -11.12 -8.65 -0.01
CA VAL A 41 -9.99 -8.56 -0.94
C VAL A 41 -8.68 -8.72 -0.18
N SER A 42 -7.78 -9.55 -0.69
CA SER A 42 -6.46 -9.77 -0.10
C SER A 42 -5.74 -8.43 0.12
N HIS A 43 -5.21 -8.24 1.32
CA HIS A 43 -4.49 -7.02 1.69
C HIS A 43 -3.46 -7.29 2.77
N TRP A 44 -2.50 -6.39 2.90
CA TRP A 44 -1.53 -6.40 3.99
C TRP A 44 -2.07 -5.60 5.17
N ALA A 45 -1.85 -6.11 6.37
CA ALA A 45 -2.18 -5.41 7.61
C ALA A 45 -0.97 -5.39 8.54
N HIS A 46 -0.80 -4.29 9.28
CA HIS A 46 0.17 -4.25 10.37
C HIS A 46 -0.23 -5.21 11.49
N ARG A 47 0.75 -5.84 12.15
CA ARG A 47 0.47 -6.65 13.35
C ARG A 47 -0.06 -5.85 14.54
N GLY A 48 0.06 -4.51 14.51
CA GLY A 48 -0.44 -3.61 15.55
C GLY A 48 -1.15 -2.39 14.97
N LYS A 49 -1.63 -1.49 15.84
CA LYS A 49 -2.27 -0.23 15.43
C LYS A 49 -1.21 0.74 14.88
N ARG A 50 -1.01 0.72 13.55
CA ARG A 50 -0.16 1.67 12.84
C ARG A 50 -0.89 2.23 11.63
N ASN A 51 -0.67 3.52 11.40
CA ASN A 51 -1.20 4.25 10.27
C ASN A 51 -0.05 4.82 9.45
N CYS A 52 0.43 4.06 8.48
CA CYS A 52 1.52 4.49 7.60
C CYS A 52 1.03 5.17 6.32
N ASP A 53 -0.28 5.29 6.16
CA ASP A 53 -0.89 6.03 5.07
C ASP A 53 -2.19 6.69 5.57
N PRO A 54 -2.09 7.88 6.18
CA PRO A 54 -3.24 8.62 6.67
C PRO A 54 -4.24 9.00 5.58
N TRP A 55 -3.76 9.09 4.35
CA TRP A 55 -4.49 9.50 3.16
C TRP A 55 -5.14 8.32 2.43
N TRP A 56 -4.95 7.10 2.95
CA TRP A 56 -5.50 5.90 2.34
C TRP A 56 -7.02 5.90 2.36
N GLU A 57 -7.61 5.66 1.20
CA GLU A 57 -9.04 5.44 1.03
C GLU A 57 -9.35 3.98 0.63
N PRO A 58 -10.55 3.46 0.99
CA PRO A 58 -10.98 2.14 0.55
C PRO A 58 -10.99 1.99 -0.97
N GLU A 59 -10.21 1.03 -1.46
CA GLU A 59 -10.16 0.74 -2.90
C GLU A 59 -11.17 -0.34 -3.31
N THR A 60 -11.83 -0.11 -4.44
CA THR A 60 -12.65 -1.12 -5.12
C THR A 60 -11.79 -2.02 -6.00
N LEU A 61 -12.36 -3.14 -6.44
CA LEU A 61 -11.72 -4.02 -7.42
C LEU A 61 -11.38 -3.26 -8.72
N TRP A 62 -12.26 -2.37 -9.17
CA TRP A 62 -12.00 -1.53 -10.34
C TRP A 62 -10.74 -0.67 -10.17
N HIS A 63 -10.57 -0.06 -8.99
CA HIS A 63 -9.42 0.80 -8.73
C HIS A 63 -8.11 0.00 -8.76
N ARG A 64 -8.10 -1.22 -8.19
CA ARG A 64 -6.94 -2.13 -8.25
C ARG A 64 -6.62 -2.59 -9.67
N THR A 65 -7.63 -2.97 -10.44
CA THR A 65 -7.45 -3.37 -11.84
C THR A 65 -6.87 -2.23 -12.67
N TRP A 66 -7.34 -0.99 -12.46
CA TRP A 66 -6.79 0.19 -13.14
C TRP A 66 -5.32 0.43 -12.78
N LYS A 67 -4.96 0.36 -11.48
CA LYS A 67 -3.57 0.53 -11.02
C LYS A 67 -2.63 -0.55 -11.56
N ASN A 68 -3.09 -1.80 -11.68
CA ASN A 68 -2.33 -2.89 -12.29
C ASN A 68 -1.97 -2.62 -13.76
N ASN A 69 -2.79 -1.83 -14.46
CA ASN A 69 -2.54 -1.44 -15.85
C ASN A 69 -1.75 -0.13 -15.99
N SER A 70 -1.44 0.56 -14.89
CA SER A 70 -0.82 1.90 -14.89
C SER A 70 0.47 1.96 -14.06
N PRO A 71 1.53 1.21 -14.41
CA PRO A 71 2.79 1.23 -13.66
C PRO A 71 3.58 2.55 -13.86
N PRO A 72 4.32 3.04 -12.83
CA PRO A 72 4.42 2.48 -11.48
C PRO A 72 3.28 2.96 -10.55
N ALA A 73 2.56 2.01 -9.95
CA ALA A 73 1.51 2.26 -8.97
C ALA A 73 1.96 2.00 -7.52
N GLY A 74 1.26 2.59 -6.55
CA GLY A 74 1.57 2.43 -5.12
C GLY A 74 2.94 3.01 -4.75
N VAL A 75 3.27 4.19 -5.25
CA VAL A 75 4.58 4.82 -5.08
C VAL A 75 4.63 5.52 -3.72
N ILE A 76 5.71 5.30 -2.96
CA ILE A 76 5.92 6.05 -1.73
C ILE A 76 6.43 7.43 -2.09
N LEU A 77 5.64 8.44 -1.74
CA LEU A 77 6.01 9.84 -1.84
C LEU A 77 6.34 10.38 -0.45
N ARG A 78 7.19 11.40 -0.44
CA ARG A 78 7.54 12.15 0.77
C ARG A 78 7.20 13.61 0.52
N ASP A 79 6.48 14.24 1.43
CA ASP A 79 6.20 15.66 1.36
C ASP A 79 7.38 16.50 1.91
N GLU A 80 7.24 17.83 1.83
CA GLU A 80 8.24 18.78 2.32
C GLU A 80 8.44 18.74 3.85
N ARG A 81 7.45 18.24 4.59
CA ARG A 81 7.50 18.06 6.06
C ARG A 81 8.10 16.72 6.46
N GLY A 82 8.34 15.85 5.48
CA GLY A 82 8.92 14.53 5.66
C GLY A 82 7.92 13.41 5.90
N GLU A 83 6.61 13.69 5.84
CA GLU A 83 5.56 12.68 5.91
C GLU A 83 5.56 11.81 4.66
N LYS A 84 5.37 10.50 4.86
CA LYS A 84 5.32 9.52 3.77
C LYS A 84 3.87 9.14 3.48
N HIS A 85 3.52 9.06 2.21
CA HIS A 85 2.20 8.58 1.74
C HIS A 85 2.34 7.68 0.52
N ILE A 86 1.32 6.89 0.22
CA ILE A 86 1.31 5.96 -0.92
C ILE A 86 0.41 6.56 -2.00
N ALA A 87 0.99 6.88 -3.15
CA ALA A 87 0.28 7.45 -4.29
C ALA A 87 -0.02 6.39 -5.35
N ASP A 88 -1.15 6.57 -6.04
CA ASP A 88 -1.67 5.63 -7.02
C ASP A 88 -0.83 5.55 -8.27
N VAL A 89 -0.27 6.68 -8.70
CA VAL A 89 0.65 6.81 -9.83
C VAL A 89 1.66 7.92 -9.54
N LYS A 90 2.87 7.81 -10.07
CA LYS A 90 3.82 8.93 -10.13
C LYS A 90 3.89 9.44 -11.57
N LYS A 91 3.38 10.64 -11.84
CA LYS A 91 3.65 11.32 -13.12
C LYS A 91 5.15 11.67 -13.18
N SER A 92 5.80 11.36 -14.29
CA SER A 92 7.14 11.86 -14.60
C SER A 92 7.11 13.39 -14.64
N GLY A 93 7.62 14.02 -13.58
CA GLY A 93 7.85 15.47 -13.52
C GLY A 93 7.01 16.28 -12.54
N GLN A 94 6.02 15.71 -11.83
CA GLN A 94 5.28 16.47 -10.82
C GLN A 94 4.87 15.61 -9.61
N SER A 95 5.31 16.06 -8.43
CA SER A 95 4.75 15.70 -7.13
C SER A 95 3.35 16.32 -7.01
N VAL A 96 2.33 15.70 -7.60
CA VAL A 96 0.95 16.15 -7.39
C VAL A 96 0.39 15.45 -6.15
N ALA A 97 0.56 16.09 -4.99
CA ALA A 97 -0.35 15.90 -3.87
C ALA A 97 -1.60 16.73 -4.17
N ARG A 98 -2.72 16.07 -4.47
CA ARG A 98 -4.03 16.69 -4.43
C ARG A 98 -5.02 15.73 -3.79
N GLY A 99 -5.48 16.09 -2.60
CA GLY A 99 -6.88 15.93 -2.23
C GLY A 99 -7.69 17.10 -2.78
#